data_AF-A0A662QYJ2-F1
#
_entry.id   AF-A0A662QYJ2-F1
#
_cell.length_a   1.000
_cell.length_b   1.000
_cell.length_c   1.000
_cell.angle_alpha   90.00
_cell.angle_beta   90.00
_cell.angle_gamma   90.00
#
_symmetry.space_group_name_H-M   'P 1'
#
loop_
_entity.id
_entity.type
_entity.pdbx_description
1 polymer ?
#
loop_
_entity_poly.entity_id
_entity_poly.type
_entity_poly.pdbx_seq_one_letter_code
_entity_poly.pdbx_strand_id
1 'polypeptide(L)'
;TIAEAGAFGVFHLITSEPDRAYKALSDAGFTVTKTSMLGVELKNLKDSLYTVSKKLAEHGISVDYAYMSLSSDGNPYLVLRVNDIERAKIALD
;
A
#
# COMPACT_ATOMS: atom_id res chain seq x y z
N THR A 1 -2.99 4.98 -15.41
CA THR A 1 -4.27 4.73 -16.11
C THR A 1 -5.32 5.58 -15.45
N ILE A 2 -6.00 6.46 -16.18
CA ILE A 2 -7.15 7.20 -15.63
C ILE A 2 -8.33 6.24 -15.75
N ALA A 3 -8.81 5.73 -14.62
CA ALA A 3 -10.05 4.97 -14.56
C ALA A 3 -11.19 5.99 -14.56
N GLU A 4 -11.93 6.06 -15.66
CA GLU A 4 -13.20 6.78 -15.71
C GLU A 4 -14.21 6.02 -14.83
N ALA A 5 -14.28 6.37 -13.55
CA ALA A 5 -15.36 5.95 -12.68
C ALA A 5 -16.44 7.04 -12.73
N GLY A 6 -17.37 6.89 -13.67
CA GLY A 6 -18.55 7.74 -13.76
C GLY A 6 -19.47 7.52 -12.56
N ALA A 7 -19.16 8.15 -11.42
CA ALA A 7 -20.08 8.68 -10.40
C ALA A 7 -19.35 9.16 -9.13
N PHE A 8 -18.16 8.63 -8.80
CA PHE A 8 -17.40 9.00 -7.61
C PHE A 8 -15.93 8.54 -7.70
N GLY A 9 -15.02 9.33 -7.11
CA GLY A 9 -13.60 9.00 -6.98
C GLY A 9 -13.28 8.38 -5.62
N VAL A 10 -12.33 7.45 -5.58
CA VAL A 10 -11.80 6.87 -4.34
C VAL A 10 -10.43 7.48 -4.06
N PHE A 11 -10.28 8.13 -2.91
CA PHE A 11 -9.00 8.64 -2.44
C PHE A 11 -8.34 7.62 -1.51
N HIS A 12 -7.14 7.18 -1.87
CA HIS A 12 -6.28 6.42 -0.97
C HIS A 12 -5.34 7.38 -0.26
N LEU A 13 -5.39 7.42 1.07
CA LEU A 13 -4.57 8.31 1.88
C LEU A 13 -3.61 7.49 2.75
N ILE A 14 -2.32 7.77 2.61
CA ILE A 14 -1.26 7.27 3.49
C ILE A 14 -0.79 8.47 4.31
N THR A 15 -0.90 8.38 5.63
CA THR A 15 -0.63 9.49 6.54
C THR A 15 -0.01 8.99 7.84
N SER A 16 0.74 9.85 8.51
CA SER A 16 1.35 9.58 9.82
C SER A 16 0.33 9.45 10.95
N GLU A 17 -0.88 10.01 10.78
CA GLU A 17 -1.94 10.01 11.81
C GLU A 17 -3.24 9.38 11.26
N PRO A 18 -3.26 8.07 10.92
CA PRO A 18 -4.38 7.42 10.23
C PRO A 18 -5.69 7.45 11.04
N ASP A 19 -5.61 7.36 12.36
CA ASP A 19 -6.79 7.42 13.23
C ASP A 19 -7.42 8.81 13.27
N ARG A 20 -6.59 9.85 13.33
CA ARG A 20 -7.04 11.24 13.27
C ARG A 20 -7.63 11.57 11.91
N ALA A 21 -6.98 11.15 10.82
CA ALA A 21 -7.49 11.35 9.47
C ALA A 21 -8.83 10.64 9.25
N TYR A 22 -8.95 9.40 9.70
CA TYR A 22 -10.22 8.66 9.64
C TYR A 22 -11.33 9.41 10.38
N LYS A 23 -11.06 9.85 11.61
CA LYS A 23 -12.05 10.59 12.41
C LYS A 23 -12.45 11.90 11.72
N ALA A 24 -11.49 12.71 11.31
CA ALA A 24 -11.77 14.01 10.69
C ALA A 24 -12.58 13.87 9.38
N LEU A 25 -12.24 12.90 8.53
CA LEU A 25 -12.96 12.64 7.29
C LEU A 25 -14.36 12.06 7.55
N SER A 26 -14.50 11.16 8.54
CA SER A 26 -15.80 10.61 8.91
C SER A 26 -16.73 11.68 9.51
N ASP A 27 -16.21 12.54 10.40
CA ASP A 27 -16.96 13.66 11.00
C ASP A 27 -17.39 14.69 9.94
N ALA A 28 -16.64 14.81 8.85
CA ALA A 28 -17.00 15.66 7.69
C ALA A 28 -18.01 15.02 6.72
N GLY A 29 -18.50 13.80 7.01
CA GLY A 29 -19.53 13.11 6.24
C GLY A 29 -19.02 12.24 5.09
N PHE A 30 -17.72 12.01 4.97
CA PHE A 30 -17.18 11.09 3.98
C PHE A 30 -17.36 9.63 4.42
N THR A 31 -17.57 8.73 3.46
CA THR A 31 -17.45 7.28 3.71
C THR A 31 -15.97 6.90 3.70
N VAL A 32 -15.44 6.51 4.86
CA VAL A 32 -14.01 6.22 5.03
C VAL A 32 -13.83 4.76 5.42
N THR A 33 -12.87 4.08 4.79
CA THR A 33 -12.44 2.73 5.17
C THR A 33 -10.96 2.76 5.55
N LYS A 34 -10.61 2.12 6.67
CA LYS A 34 -9.20 1.83 7.01
C LYS A 34 -8.82 0.48 6.44
N THR A 35 -7.66 0.43 5.79
CA THR A 35 -7.13 -0.80 5.20
C THR A 35 -5.71 -1.01 5.68
N SER A 36 -5.41 -2.21 6.17
CA SER A 36 -4.04 -2.60 6.49
C SER A 36 -3.25 -2.89 5.21
N MET A 37 -2.07 -2.30 5.12
CA MET A 37 -1.16 -2.37 3.97
C MET A 37 0.22 -2.82 4.45
N LEU A 38 0.98 -3.46 3.57
CA LEU A 38 2.36 -3.85 3.82
C LEU A 38 3.30 -2.80 3.21
N GLY A 39 4.14 -2.20 4.04
CA GLY A 39 5.23 -1.33 3.57
C GLY A 39 6.53 -2.12 3.43
N VAL A 40 7.18 -2.02 2.27
CA VAL A 40 8.45 -2.70 1.97
C VAL A 40 9.47 -1.65 1.59
N GLU A 41 10.53 -1.50 2.39
CA GLU A 41 11.65 -0.63 2.06
C GLU A 41 12.46 -1.21 0.91
N LEU A 42 12.76 -0.39 -0.09
CA LEU A 42 13.53 -0.80 -1.25
C LEU A 42 14.98 -0.35 -1.10
N LYS A 43 15.89 -1.28 -0.77
CA LYS A 43 17.33 -1.00 -0.65
C LYS A 43 17.97 -0.58 -1.98
N ASN A 44 17.41 -1.01 -3.11
CA ASN A 44 17.83 -0.62 -4.45
C ASN A 44 16.61 -0.51 -5.37
N LEU A 45 16.50 0.56 -6.16
CA LEU A 45 15.40 0.76 -7.10
C LEU A 45 15.49 -0.16 -8.31
N LYS A 46 16.71 -0.50 -8.75
CA LYS A 46 16.88 -1.51 -9.78
C LYS A 46 16.55 -2.88 -9.17
N ASP A 47 15.67 -3.61 -9.84
CA ASP A 47 15.25 -4.99 -9.54
C ASP A 47 14.42 -5.21 -8.26
N SER A 48 14.17 -4.18 -7.44
CA SER A 48 13.35 -4.32 -6.22
C SER A 48 11.95 -4.82 -6.50
N LEU A 49 11.26 -4.24 -7.49
CA LEU A 49 9.91 -4.66 -7.82
C LEU A 49 9.87 -6.13 -8.29
N TYR A 50 10.83 -6.54 -9.13
CA TYR A 50 10.95 -7.94 -9.55
C TYR A 50 11.20 -8.85 -8.35
N THR A 51 12.13 -8.48 -7.46
CA THR A 51 12.49 -9.29 -6.29
C THR A 51 11.31 -9.48 -5.34
N VAL A 52 10.61 -8.38 -5.01
CA VAL A 52 9.45 -8.41 -4.12
C VAL A 52 8.31 -9.20 -4.74
N SER A 53 7.94 -8.91 -5.99
CA SER A 53 6.84 -9.62 -6.66
C SER A 53 7.13 -11.11 -6.84
N LYS A 54 8.36 -11.49 -7.18
CA LYS A 54 8.78 -12.89 -7.29
C LYS A 54 8.66 -13.63 -5.96
N LYS A 55 9.23 -13.09 -4.88
CA LYS A 55 9.14 -13.70 -3.53
C LYS A 55 7.68 -13.93 -3.12
N LEU A 56 6.82 -12.94 -3.33
CA LEU A 56 5.38 -13.06 -3.02
C LEU A 56 4.70 -14.14 -3.88
N ALA A 57 5.00 -14.18 -5.18
CA ALA A 57 4.46 -15.16 -6.11
C ALA A 57 4.87 -16.60 -5.77
N GLU A 58 6.14 -16.82 -5.39
CA GLU A 58 6.67 -18.13 -4.97
C GLU A 58 5.96 -18.67 -3.71
N HIS A 59 5.40 -17.78 -2.89
CA HIS A 59 4.62 -18.13 -1.70
C HIS A 59 3.11 -18.12 -1.94
N GLY A 60 2.66 -17.89 -3.18
CA GLY A 60 1.23 -17.85 -3.54
C GLY A 60 0.49 -16.67 -2.90
N ILE A 61 1.16 -15.54 -2.70
CA ILE A 61 0.60 -14.33 -2.11
C ILE A 61 0.21 -13.37 -3.25
N SER A 62 -1.07 -13.01 -3.29
CA SER A 62 -1.60 -12.11 -4.32
C SER A 62 -1.46 -10.65 -3.89
N VAL A 63 -1.09 -9.79 -4.85
CA VAL A 63 -1.07 -8.34 -4.70
C VAL A 63 -2.30 -7.76 -5.39
N ASP A 64 -3.17 -7.10 -4.63
CA ASP A 64 -4.40 -6.48 -5.16
C ASP A 64 -4.07 -5.16 -5.87
N TYR A 65 -3.27 -4.33 -5.20
CA TYR A 65 -2.77 -3.05 -5.73
C TYR A 65 -1.52 -2.60 -4.96
N ALA A 66 -0.75 -1.72 -5.58
CA ALA A 66 0.51 -1.23 -5.07
C ALA A 66 0.68 0.28 -5.33
N TYR A 67 1.32 0.96 -4.40
CA TYR A 67 1.78 2.35 -4.54
C TYR A 67 3.27 2.43 -4.23
N MET A 68 3.95 3.39 -4.86
CA MET A 68 5.34 3.71 -4.53
C MET A 68 5.37 5.10 -3.89
N SER A 69 6.09 5.23 -2.79
CA SER A 69 6.28 6.50 -2.10
C SER A 69 7.72 6.62 -1.62
N LEU A 70 8.14 7.83 -1.27
CA LEU A 70 9.36 8.07 -0.52
C LEU A 70 9.01 8.18 0.97
N SER A 71 9.89 7.70 1.85
CA SER A 71 9.83 8.06 3.27
C SER A 71 10.28 9.51 3.47
N SER A 72 10.11 10.01 4.70
CA SER A 72 10.66 11.29 5.14
C SER A 72 12.15 11.45 4.86
N ASP A 73 12.89 10.33 4.89
CA ASP A 73 14.34 10.30 4.80
C ASP A 73 14.81 10.09 3.34
N GLY A 74 13.87 10.05 2.38
CA GLY A 74 14.15 9.92 0.95
C GLY A 74 14.31 8.49 0.45
N ASN A 75 14.19 7.48 1.33
CA ASN A 75 14.25 6.08 0.92
C ASN A 75 12.95 5.68 0.19
N PRO A 76 13.03 4.92 -0.92
CA PRO A 76 11.85 4.46 -1.63
C PRO A 76 11.18 3.27 -0.92
N TYR A 77 9.86 3.32 -0.84
CA TYR A 77 9.01 2.27 -0.28
C TYR A 77 7.95 1.84 -1.27
N LEU A 78 7.68 0.53 -1.29
CA LEU A 78 6.54 -0.05 -1.94
C LEU A 78 5.46 -0.32 -0.90
N VAL A 79 4.26 0.21 -1.10
CA VAL A 79 3.10 0.02 -0.23
C VAL A 79 2.13 -0.90 -0.95
N LEU A 80 1.93 -2.10 -0.41
CA LEU A 80 1.23 -3.21 -1.04
C LEU A 80 -0.04 -3.55 -0.29
N ARG A 81 -1.14 -3.72 -1.03
CA ARG A 81 -2.28 -4.49 -0.54
C ARG A 81 -2.07 -5.94 -0.96
N VAL A 82 -1.98 -6.82 0.03
CA VAL A 82 -1.87 -8.27 -0.17
C VAL A 82 -3.01 -8.99 0.51
N ASN A 83 -3.33 -10.19 0.02
CA ASN A 83 -4.36 -11.03 0.61
C ASN A 83 -3.98 -11.54 2.02
N ASP A 84 -2.68 -11.71 2.31
CA ASP A 84 -2.17 -12.15 3.61
C ASP A 84 -0.89 -11.40 3.99
N ILE A 85 -1.00 -10.47 4.94
CA ILE A 85 0.11 -9.61 5.38
C ILE A 85 1.14 -10.39 6.20
N GLU A 86 0.71 -11.33 7.04
CA GLU A 86 1.63 -12.05 7.93
C GLU A 86 2.50 -13.03 7.14
N ARG A 87 1.90 -13.76 6.19
CA ARG A 87 2.68 -14.59 5.26
C ARG A 87 3.60 -13.75 4.38
N ALA A 88 3.17 -12.56 3.98
CA ALA A 88 3.99 -11.67 3.16
C ALA A 88 5.23 -11.14 3.90
N LYS A 89 5.09 -10.81 5.19
CA LYS A 89 6.24 -10.45 6.03
C LYS A 89 7.28 -11.57 6.06
N ILE A 90 6.83 -12.79 6.37
CA ILE A 90 7.69 -13.99 6.43
C ILE A 90 8.37 -14.26 5.08
N ALA A 91 7.65 -14.09 3.98
CA ALA A 91 8.20 -14.31 2.63
C ALA A 91 9.23 -13.26 2.21
N LEU A 92 9.13 -12.03 2.75
CA LEU A 92 9.96 -10.90 2.35
C LEU A 92 11.17 -10.65 3.25
N ASP A 93 11.17 -11.16 4.47
CA ASP A 93 12.36 -11.28 5.32
C ASP A 93 13.52 -12.00 4.58
#